data_AF-A0A1W2BD41-F1
#
_entry.id   AF-A0A1W2BD41-F1
#
_cell.length_a   1.000
_cell.length_b   1.000
_cell.length_c   1.000
_cell.angle_alpha   90.00
_cell.angle_beta   90.00
_cell.angle_gamma   90.00
#
_symmetry.space_group_name_H-M   'P 1'
#
loop_
_entity.id
_entity.type
_entity.pdbx_description
1 polymer ?
#
loop_
_entity_poly.entity_id
_entity_poly.type
_entity_poly.pdbx_seq_one_letter_code
_entity_poly.pdbx_strand_id
1 'polypeptide(L)'
;MKRTTFILLAFQLIFCTLCFANKTGNAEPATIVVPLGGNGWLSKNATAKINKEGLSNWSSKSETITVYFRTETPGDAELSLQLNVPEGNSKISLTAAGKTFTKEISNSQSEIIKIGNVQIKQPGYVKIELKGISKTGSVFANISDLIVSGSSLNKGAAYVKNNEGNYFYWGHRGPSVHLKYEIPKAAENVEWFYNEITVPVGEDKLGTYYMANGFSGGYFGMQVNSATERRVLFSIWSPFTTDDPKLIPDSMKVVLLKKGDITKTGEFGNEGSGGQSYMRFPWVAGNTYAFLIRAQPNTVKKSTVYTAYFKDVAKGDWILVASFERPQSAVYLKGLHSFLENFSPTMGDQSRKGNYQNQWAIDHTGKWHEVTGATFTVDATASINYRKDYAGGAEKNAFFLKNCGFFNDFTPKNTKFTRESSGKPHPVIDFNKLP
;
A
#
# COMPACT_ATOMS: atom_id res chain seq x y z
N MET A 1 36.65 -61.63 -8.68
CA MET A 1 35.46 -61.47 -9.55
C MET A 1 34.47 -60.53 -8.88
N LYS A 2 34.43 -59.27 -9.30
CA LYS A 2 33.50 -58.25 -8.80
C LYS A 2 32.14 -58.42 -9.47
N ARG A 3 31.06 -58.57 -8.71
CA ARG A 3 29.67 -58.48 -9.20
C ARG A 3 29.15 -57.08 -8.92
N THR A 4 28.95 -56.32 -9.97
CA THR A 4 28.36 -54.98 -9.99
C THR A 4 26.84 -55.12 -10.00
N THR A 5 26.17 -54.61 -8.97
CA THR A 5 24.70 -54.52 -8.92
C THR A 5 24.29 -53.17 -9.51
N PHE A 6 23.63 -53.19 -10.67
CA PHE A 6 22.94 -52.04 -11.25
C PHE A 6 21.57 -51.88 -10.55
N ILE A 7 21.34 -50.71 -9.94
CA ILE A 7 20.00 -50.30 -9.47
C ILE A 7 19.45 -49.32 -10.51
N LEU A 8 18.43 -49.75 -11.24
CA LEU A 8 17.61 -48.91 -12.11
C LEU A 8 16.71 -48.01 -11.23
N LEU A 9 16.88 -46.69 -11.33
CA LEU A 9 15.91 -45.71 -10.82
C LEU A 9 14.76 -45.58 -11.83
N ALA A 10 13.56 -45.99 -11.43
CA ALA A 10 12.33 -45.72 -12.18
C ALA A 10 11.87 -44.28 -11.89
N PHE A 11 11.94 -43.42 -12.92
CA PHE A 11 11.34 -42.09 -12.91
C PHE A 11 9.83 -42.22 -13.20
N GLN A 12 8.98 -41.94 -12.21
CA GLN A 12 7.55 -41.72 -12.46
C GLN A 12 7.33 -40.31 -13.00
N LEU A 13 7.09 -40.21 -14.32
CA LEU A 13 6.51 -39.03 -14.94
C LEU A 13 5.02 -38.95 -14.56
N ILE A 14 4.66 -38.01 -13.71
CA ILE A 14 3.26 -37.58 -13.57
C ILE A 14 2.98 -36.62 -14.74
N PHE A 15 2.31 -37.14 -15.76
CA PHE A 15 1.68 -36.32 -16.80
C PHE A 15 0.54 -35.53 -16.17
N CYS A 16 0.82 -34.28 -15.79
CA CYS A 16 -0.22 -33.32 -15.44
C CYS A 16 -0.81 -32.78 -16.75
N THR A 17 -2.03 -33.19 -17.06
CA THR A 17 -2.82 -32.64 -18.16
C THR A 17 -3.01 -31.14 -17.94
N LEU A 18 -2.33 -30.34 -18.77
CA LEU A 18 -2.58 -28.91 -18.92
C LEU A 18 -3.99 -28.71 -19.49
N CYS A 19 -4.98 -28.57 -18.61
CA CYS A 19 -6.22 -27.90 -18.97
C CYS A 19 -5.90 -26.42 -19.21
N PHE A 20 -5.76 -26.04 -20.48
CA PHE A 20 -5.86 -24.65 -20.88
C PHE A 20 -7.28 -24.17 -20.62
N ALA A 21 -7.51 -23.66 -19.40
CA ALA A 21 -8.66 -22.81 -19.15
C ALA A 21 -8.44 -21.53 -19.96
N ASN A 22 -9.15 -21.40 -21.09
CA ASN A 22 -9.35 -20.11 -21.73
C ASN A 22 -9.87 -19.16 -20.66
N LYS A 23 -9.09 -18.14 -20.30
CA LYS A 23 -9.59 -16.97 -19.60
C LYS A 23 -10.59 -16.30 -20.55
N THR A 24 -11.84 -16.72 -20.50
CA THR A 24 -12.94 -15.85 -20.88
C THR A 24 -12.81 -14.64 -19.97
N GLY A 25 -12.36 -13.51 -20.51
CA GLY A 25 -12.53 -12.25 -19.80
C GLY A 25 -14.01 -12.16 -19.48
N ASN A 26 -14.37 -12.25 -18.19
CA ASN A 26 -15.73 -11.93 -17.78
C ASN A 26 -15.92 -10.47 -18.19
N ALA A 27 -16.62 -10.25 -19.30
CA ALA A 27 -17.23 -8.96 -19.56
C ALA A 27 -18.00 -8.62 -18.28
N GLU A 28 -17.72 -7.46 -17.69
CA GLU A 28 -18.50 -7.03 -16.54
C GLU A 28 -19.98 -7.00 -16.97
N PRO A 29 -20.91 -7.31 -16.05
CA PRO A 29 -22.33 -7.26 -16.36
C PRO A 29 -22.71 -5.88 -16.89
N ALA A 30 -23.76 -5.82 -17.72
CA ALA A 30 -24.27 -4.56 -18.29
C ALA A 30 -24.65 -3.51 -17.23
N THR A 31 -24.82 -3.96 -15.99
CA THR A 31 -25.03 -3.15 -14.79
C THR A 31 -24.09 -3.62 -13.69
N ILE A 32 -23.38 -2.70 -13.05
CA ILE A 32 -22.58 -2.94 -11.84
C ILE A 32 -23.26 -2.34 -10.60
N VAL A 33 -22.99 -2.94 -9.45
CA VAL A 33 -23.39 -2.46 -8.12
C VAL A 33 -22.12 -2.01 -7.42
N VAL A 34 -22.01 -0.74 -7.06
CA VAL A 34 -20.86 -0.14 -6.40
C VAL A 34 -21.25 0.15 -4.94
N PRO A 35 -20.87 -0.72 -3.98
CA PRO A 35 -21.27 -0.53 -2.58
C PRO A 35 -20.60 0.70 -1.99
N LEU A 36 -21.39 1.57 -1.36
CA LEU A 36 -20.83 2.76 -0.67
C LEU A 36 -19.92 2.33 0.49
N GLY A 37 -20.19 1.18 1.10
CA GLY A 37 -19.37 0.64 2.19
C GLY A 37 -17.92 0.35 1.82
N GLY A 38 -17.60 0.12 0.55
CA GLY A 38 -16.23 -0.10 0.05
C GLY A 38 -15.68 1.03 -0.82
N ASN A 39 -16.54 1.94 -1.28
CA ASN A 39 -16.21 2.91 -2.33
C ASN A 39 -16.67 4.34 -2.00
N GLY A 40 -17.05 4.62 -0.75
CA GLY A 40 -17.58 5.91 -0.32
C GLY A 40 -16.69 6.64 0.68
N TRP A 41 -16.52 7.94 0.50
CA TRP A 41 -15.76 8.84 1.38
C TRP A 41 -16.63 9.97 1.87
N LEU A 42 -16.36 10.42 3.09
CA LEU A 42 -17.06 11.53 3.73
C LEU A 42 -16.16 12.77 3.75
N SER A 43 -16.76 13.94 3.55
CA SER A 43 -16.10 15.21 3.84
C SER A 43 -15.59 15.26 5.29
N LYS A 44 -14.52 16.01 5.52
CA LYS A 44 -13.92 16.17 6.86
C LYS A 44 -14.97 16.61 7.89
N ASN A 45 -14.91 16.00 9.09
CA ASN A 45 -15.82 16.26 10.21
C ASN A 45 -17.31 15.94 9.94
N ALA A 46 -17.62 15.10 8.94
CA ALA A 46 -18.99 14.64 8.72
C ALA A 46 -19.52 13.86 9.93
N THR A 47 -20.80 14.07 10.23
CA THR A 47 -21.60 13.29 11.19
C THR A 47 -22.21 12.05 10.56
N ALA A 48 -22.37 12.04 9.23
CA ALA A 48 -22.70 10.86 8.45
C ALA A 48 -21.71 9.72 8.71
N LYS A 49 -22.13 8.48 8.45
CA LYS A 49 -21.30 7.28 8.60
C LYS A 49 -21.38 6.44 7.34
N ILE A 50 -20.24 5.85 6.98
CA ILE A 50 -20.15 4.79 5.98
C ILE A 50 -19.67 3.53 6.69
N ASN A 51 -20.50 2.49 6.65
CA ASN A 51 -20.22 1.17 7.19
C ASN A 51 -20.45 0.11 6.10
N LYS A 52 -20.46 -1.18 6.47
CA LYS A 52 -20.64 -2.27 5.50
C LYS A 52 -22.01 -2.25 4.81
N GLU A 53 -23.03 -1.63 5.41
CA GLU A 53 -24.37 -1.46 4.85
C GLU A 53 -24.50 -0.21 3.96
N GLY A 54 -23.51 0.69 3.99
CA GLY A 54 -23.47 1.92 3.18
C GLY A 54 -23.54 3.20 4.02
N LEU A 55 -24.12 4.25 3.43
CA LEU A 55 -24.26 5.57 4.04
C LEU A 55 -25.48 5.62 4.98
N SER A 56 -25.26 6.15 6.18
CA SER A 56 -26.31 6.43 7.18
C SER A 56 -26.01 7.72 7.94
N ASN A 57 -26.97 8.19 8.75
CA ASN A 57 -26.86 9.42 9.56
C ASN A 57 -26.54 10.69 8.76
N TRP A 58 -26.81 10.69 7.45
CA TRP A 58 -26.54 11.83 6.60
C TRP A 58 -27.56 12.93 6.86
N SER A 59 -27.17 13.93 7.65
CA SER A 59 -28.09 14.94 8.18
C SER A 59 -27.66 16.38 7.89
N SER A 60 -26.43 16.64 7.48
CA SER A 60 -25.99 18.03 7.20
C SER A 60 -25.93 18.34 5.70
N LYS A 61 -26.40 19.54 5.31
CA LYS A 61 -26.24 20.06 3.93
C LYS A 61 -24.78 20.38 3.60
N SER A 62 -23.94 20.59 4.62
CA SER A 62 -22.51 20.86 4.43
C SER A 62 -21.71 19.60 4.12
N GLU A 63 -22.26 18.41 4.37
CA GLU A 63 -21.59 17.14 4.13
C GLU A 63 -21.62 16.79 2.65
N THR A 64 -20.48 16.39 2.14
CA THR A 64 -20.34 15.84 0.79
C THR A 64 -19.92 14.38 0.92
N ILE A 65 -20.64 13.50 0.23
CA ILE A 65 -20.29 12.09 0.13
C ILE A 65 -19.77 11.86 -1.26
N THR A 66 -18.58 11.25 -1.35
CA THR A 66 -17.97 10.94 -2.63
C THR A 66 -17.94 9.44 -2.85
N VAL A 67 -18.33 8.98 -4.03
CA VAL A 67 -18.20 7.57 -4.43
C VAL A 67 -17.34 7.48 -5.68
N TYR A 68 -16.45 6.49 -5.75
CA TYR A 68 -15.58 6.29 -6.91
C TYR A 68 -15.79 4.92 -7.55
N PHE A 69 -15.78 4.90 -8.87
CA PHE A 69 -15.60 3.68 -9.67
C PHE A 69 -14.78 4.04 -10.90
N ARG A 70 -14.17 3.07 -11.56
CA ARG A 70 -13.40 3.29 -12.79
C ARG A 70 -14.07 2.60 -13.97
N THR A 71 -14.03 3.24 -15.14
CA THR A 71 -14.38 2.61 -16.42
C THR A 71 -13.13 2.46 -17.29
N GLU A 72 -13.11 1.43 -18.14
CA GLU A 72 -11.98 1.14 -19.05
C GLU A 72 -12.23 1.60 -20.49
N THR A 73 -13.37 2.26 -20.75
CA THR A 73 -13.73 2.83 -22.06
C THR A 73 -14.59 4.08 -21.87
N PRO A 74 -14.54 5.05 -22.82
CA PRO A 74 -15.59 6.04 -22.97
C PRO A 74 -16.94 5.36 -23.24
N GLY A 75 -18.03 6.04 -22.90
CA GLY A 75 -19.38 5.58 -23.18
C GLY A 75 -20.42 6.24 -22.27
N ASP A 76 -21.67 5.85 -22.43
CA ASP A 76 -22.77 6.33 -21.61
C ASP A 76 -22.83 5.56 -20.28
N ALA A 77 -23.21 6.29 -19.23
CA ALA A 77 -23.45 5.74 -17.90
C ALA A 77 -24.80 6.25 -17.39
N GLU A 78 -25.72 5.33 -17.11
CA GLU A 78 -26.90 5.60 -16.31
C GLU A 78 -26.56 5.40 -14.83
N LEU A 79 -26.97 6.35 -14.00
CA LEU A 79 -26.68 6.38 -12.57
C LEU A 79 -27.99 6.28 -11.79
N SER A 80 -28.05 5.27 -10.92
CA SER A 80 -29.14 5.07 -9.96
C SER A 80 -28.58 4.85 -8.55
N LEU A 81 -29.39 5.07 -7.53
CA LEU A 81 -29.03 4.84 -6.14
C LEU A 81 -29.99 3.83 -5.52
N GLN A 82 -29.45 2.85 -4.79
CA GLN A 82 -30.26 2.02 -3.90
C GLN A 82 -30.35 2.72 -2.54
N LEU A 83 -31.53 3.27 -2.23
CA LEU A 83 -31.71 4.14 -1.08
C LEU A 83 -33.09 4.05 -0.45
N ASN A 84 -33.21 4.55 0.78
CA ASN A 84 -34.48 4.87 1.41
C ASN A 84 -34.42 6.18 2.21
N VAL A 85 -35.57 6.80 2.42
CA VAL A 85 -35.78 7.95 3.29
C VAL A 85 -36.67 7.49 4.45
N PRO A 86 -36.10 7.24 5.66
CA PRO A 86 -36.86 6.65 6.77
C PRO A 86 -38.12 7.42 7.14
N GLU A 87 -38.10 8.75 6.99
CA GLU A 87 -39.21 9.63 7.32
C GLU A 87 -39.23 10.88 6.43
N GLY A 88 -40.41 11.26 5.98
CA GLY A 88 -40.64 12.52 5.27
C GLY A 88 -40.11 12.56 3.84
N ASN A 89 -39.89 13.78 3.35
CA ASN A 89 -39.41 14.05 2.00
C ASN A 89 -37.98 14.57 2.06
N SER A 90 -37.19 14.22 1.05
CA SER A 90 -35.81 14.68 0.91
C SER A 90 -35.51 15.07 -0.53
N LYS A 91 -34.61 16.03 -0.69
CA LYS A 91 -34.07 16.50 -1.96
C LYS A 91 -32.56 16.39 -1.89
N ILE A 92 -31.99 15.62 -2.80
CA ILE A 92 -30.55 15.40 -2.91
C ILE A 92 -30.06 15.78 -4.31
N SER A 93 -28.77 16.08 -4.42
CA SER A 93 -28.09 16.19 -5.71
C SER A 93 -27.00 15.17 -5.87
N LEU A 94 -26.83 14.68 -7.09
CA LEU A 94 -25.72 13.84 -7.54
C LEU A 94 -24.97 14.57 -8.65
N THR A 95 -23.66 14.76 -8.49
CA THR A 95 -22.79 15.31 -9.53
C THR A 95 -21.83 14.24 -10.05
N ALA A 96 -21.76 14.09 -11.37
CA ALA A 96 -20.90 13.13 -12.05
C ALA A 96 -20.51 13.64 -13.43
N ALA A 97 -19.25 13.46 -13.84
CA ALA A 97 -18.75 13.88 -15.15
C ALA A 97 -19.12 15.34 -15.54
N GLY A 98 -19.11 16.25 -14.56
CA GLY A 98 -19.45 17.67 -14.75
C GLY A 98 -20.95 17.99 -14.88
N LYS A 99 -21.84 17.00 -14.74
CA LYS A 99 -23.30 17.21 -14.71
C LYS A 99 -23.83 17.01 -13.30
N THR A 100 -24.76 17.87 -12.89
CA THR A 100 -25.47 17.77 -11.60
C THR A 100 -26.94 17.48 -11.82
N PHE A 101 -27.44 16.46 -11.14
CA PHE A 101 -28.85 16.07 -11.11
C PHE A 101 -29.42 16.38 -9.74
N THR A 102 -30.68 16.79 -9.69
CA THR A 102 -31.42 16.97 -8.44
C THR A 102 -32.61 16.02 -8.44
N LYS A 103 -32.83 15.32 -7.32
CA LYS A 103 -33.91 14.34 -7.18
C LYS A 103 -34.64 14.54 -5.85
N GLU A 104 -35.96 14.53 -5.92
CA GLU A 104 -36.83 14.44 -4.75
C GLU A 104 -37.17 12.96 -4.51
N ILE A 105 -37.04 12.54 -3.25
CA ILE A 105 -37.17 11.15 -2.79
C ILE A 105 -37.94 11.12 -1.47
N SER A 106 -38.78 10.09 -1.31
CA SER A 106 -39.67 9.93 -0.15
C SER A 106 -40.01 8.46 0.13
N ASN A 107 -39.33 7.52 -0.52
CA ASN A 107 -39.58 6.09 -0.39
C ASN A 107 -39.07 5.59 0.97
N SER A 108 -39.96 5.03 1.80
CA SER A 108 -39.59 4.52 3.13
C SER A 108 -38.85 3.18 3.06
N GLN A 109 -39.15 2.37 2.04
CA GLN A 109 -38.47 1.12 1.74
C GLN A 109 -37.25 1.35 0.84
N SER A 110 -36.27 0.45 0.92
CA SER A 110 -35.08 0.51 0.05
C SER A 110 -35.47 0.20 -1.39
N GLU A 111 -35.27 1.16 -2.28
CA GLU A 111 -35.62 1.05 -3.70
C GLU A 111 -34.47 1.58 -4.57
N ILE A 112 -34.41 1.12 -5.83
CA ILE A 112 -33.46 1.64 -6.82
C ILE A 112 -34.10 2.85 -7.52
N ILE A 113 -33.53 4.02 -7.27
CA ILE A 113 -34.02 5.29 -7.83
C ILE A 113 -33.07 5.77 -8.91
N LYS A 114 -33.57 5.86 -10.15
CA LYS A 114 -32.83 6.47 -11.27
C LYS A 114 -32.62 7.96 -11.03
N ILE A 115 -31.36 8.39 -11.14
CA ILE A 115 -30.94 9.77 -10.91
C ILE A 115 -30.69 10.50 -12.23
N GLY A 116 -29.94 9.90 -13.16
CA GLY A 116 -29.66 10.55 -14.45
C GLY A 116 -28.66 9.79 -15.32
N ASN A 117 -28.35 10.36 -16.48
CA ASN A 117 -27.44 9.79 -17.46
C ASN A 117 -26.28 10.76 -17.75
N VAL A 118 -25.06 10.24 -17.76
CA VAL A 118 -23.84 11.00 -18.07
C VAL A 118 -23.06 10.33 -19.19
N GLN A 119 -22.21 11.11 -19.85
CA GLN A 119 -21.28 10.60 -20.86
C GLN A 119 -19.86 10.62 -20.28
N ILE A 120 -19.25 9.44 -20.19
CA ILE A 120 -17.86 9.27 -19.78
C ILE A 120 -16.97 9.45 -21.01
N LYS A 121 -16.13 10.48 -21.00
CA LYS A 121 -15.36 10.89 -22.19
C LYS A 121 -14.08 10.09 -22.40
N GLN A 122 -13.49 9.56 -21.33
CA GLN A 122 -12.20 8.87 -21.35
C GLN A 122 -12.19 7.75 -20.31
N PRO A 123 -11.40 6.67 -20.51
CA PRO A 123 -11.14 5.68 -19.46
C PRO A 123 -10.55 6.34 -18.21
N GLY A 124 -10.97 5.90 -17.04
CA GLY A 124 -10.51 6.48 -15.78
C GLY A 124 -11.52 6.39 -14.65
N TYR A 125 -11.12 6.93 -13.51
CA TYR A 125 -12.00 7.05 -12.36
C TYR A 125 -13.07 8.12 -12.60
N VAL A 126 -14.30 7.73 -12.28
CA VAL A 126 -15.47 8.59 -12.23
C VAL A 126 -15.75 8.89 -10.76
N LYS A 127 -15.71 10.19 -10.43
CA LYS A 127 -16.10 10.70 -9.11
C LYS A 127 -17.59 11.03 -9.12
N ILE A 128 -18.32 10.48 -8.16
CA ILE A 128 -19.72 10.80 -7.87
C ILE A 128 -19.74 11.62 -6.58
N GLU A 129 -20.36 12.80 -6.61
CA GLU A 129 -20.56 13.63 -5.41
C GLU A 129 -22.04 13.74 -5.06
N LEU A 130 -22.39 13.33 -3.85
CA LEU A 130 -23.74 13.43 -3.28
C LEU A 130 -23.79 14.58 -2.27
N LYS A 131 -24.83 15.42 -2.38
CA LYS A 131 -25.11 16.53 -1.45
C LYS A 131 -26.59 16.59 -1.10
N GLY A 132 -26.90 16.93 0.16
CA GLY A 132 -28.26 17.14 0.63
C GLY A 132 -28.70 18.58 0.37
N ILE A 133 -29.89 18.77 -0.19
CA ILE A 133 -30.44 20.10 -0.52
C ILE A 133 -31.50 20.50 0.51
N SER A 134 -32.48 19.65 0.77
CA SER A 134 -33.53 19.87 1.77
C SER A 134 -34.09 18.55 2.26
N LYS A 135 -34.63 18.53 3.48
CA LYS A 135 -35.34 17.37 4.05
C LYS A 135 -36.35 17.83 5.08
N THR A 136 -37.41 17.05 5.28
CA THR A 136 -38.38 17.24 6.37
C THR A 136 -38.14 16.28 7.54
N GLY A 137 -37.55 15.10 7.28
CA GLY A 137 -37.13 14.15 8.30
C GLY A 137 -35.75 14.45 8.89
N SER A 138 -35.25 13.53 9.72
CA SER A 138 -33.97 13.65 10.44
C SER A 138 -32.73 13.45 9.56
N VAL A 139 -32.84 12.67 8.48
CA VAL A 139 -31.74 12.36 7.54
C VAL A 139 -32.17 12.58 6.08
N PHE A 140 -31.20 12.81 5.19
CA PHE A 140 -31.47 12.97 3.75
C PHE A 140 -31.82 11.64 3.09
N ALA A 141 -31.08 10.58 3.40
CA ALA A 141 -31.32 9.21 2.96
C ALA A 141 -30.35 8.26 3.67
N ASN A 142 -30.68 6.98 3.72
CA ASN A 142 -29.67 5.92 3.77
C ASN A 142 -29.44 5.41 2.35
N ILE A 143 -28.18 5.14 1.99
CA ILE A 143 -27.80 4.73 0.63
C ILE A 143 -26.85 3.55 0.73
N SER A 144 -27.24 2.39 0.22
CA SER A 144 -26.37 1.21 0.23
C SER A 144 -25.41 1.20 -0.96
N ASP A 145 -25.94 1.46 -2.16
CA ASP A 145 -25.22 1.23 -3.41
C ASP A 145 -25.45 2.33 -4.44
N LEU A 146 -24.42 2.58 -5.24
CA LEU A 146 -24.53 3.22 -6.54
C LEU A 146 -24.70 2.13 -7.59
N ILE A 147 -25.74 2.22 -8.41
CA ILE A 147 -25.98 1.31 -9.53
C ILE A 147 -25.60 2.04 -10.82
N VAL A 148 -24.72 1.42 -11.61
CA VAL A 148 -24.24 2.00 -12.88
C VAL A 148 -24.51 1.02 -14.01
N SER A 149 -25.11 1.48 -15.10
CA SER A 149 -25.30 0.68 -16.32
C SER A 149 -24.95 1.48 -17.56
N GLY A 150 -24.75 0.80 -18.69
CA GLY A 150 -24.53 1.44 -19.99
C GLY A 150 -23.19 1.10 -20.67
N SER A 151 -22.96 1.71 -21.83
CA SER A 151 -21.86 1.35 -22.74
C SER A 151 -20.46 1.67 -22.19
N SER A 152 -20.36 2.55 -21.19
CA SER A 152 -19.10 2.82 -20.47
C SER A 152 -18.51 1.59 -19.76
N LEU A 153 -19.31 0.54 -19.55
CA LEU A 153 -18.89 -0.71 -18.90
C LEU A 153 -18.43 -1.79 -19.89
N ASN A 154 -18.49 -1.55 -21.21
CA ASN A 154 -18.22 -2.56 -22.24
C ASN A 154 -16.82 -3.19 -22.18
N LYS A 155 -15.84 -2.52 -21.54
CA LYS A 155 -14.48 -3.03 -21.31
C LYS A 155 -14.18 -3.32 -19.84
N GLY A 156 -15.21 -3.38 -19.01
CA GLY A 156 -15.13 -3.59 -17.58
C GLY A 156 -14.96 -2.32 -16.76
N ALA A 157 -14.95 -2.52 -15.45
CA ALA A 157 -14.84 -1.49 -14.43
C ALA A 157 -13.95 -1.98 -13.27
N ALA A 158 -13.41 -1.03 -12.49
CA ALA A 158 -12.70 -1.33 -11.25
C ALA A 158 -13.31 -0.57 -10.07
N TYR A 159 -13.66 -1.30 -9.03
CA TYR A 159 -14.25 -0.84 -7.78
C TYR A 159 -14.16 -1.97 -6.75
N VAL A 160 -14.33 -1.66 -5.47
CA VAL A 160 -14.37 -2.64 -4.39
C VAL A 160 -15.73 -3.33 -4.41
N LYS A 161 -15.77 -4.61 -4.81
CA LYS A 161 -17.04 -5.28 -5.14
C LYS A 161 -17.85 -5.75 -3.93
N ASN A 162 -17.17 -6.23 -2.88
CA ASN A 162 -17.80 -6.77 -1.68
C ASN A 162 -16.85 -6.67 -0.48
N ASN A 163 -17.31 -7.10 0.71
CA ASN A 163 -16.52 -7.11 1.94
C ASN A 163 -15.92 -8.49 2.28
N GLU A 164 -15.90 -9.44 1.34
CA GLU A 164 -15.23 -10.72 1.56
C GLU A 164 -13.75 -10.45 1.88
N GLY A 165 -13.16 -11.16 2.84
CA GLY A 165 -11.77 -10.91 3.24
C GLY A 165 -11.49 -9.50 3.80
N ASN A 166 -12.51 -8.79 4.29
CA ASN A 166 -12.42 -7.42 4.81
C ASN A 166 -12.02 -6.36 3.75
N TYR A 167 -12.39 -6.59 2.48
CA TYR A 167 -12.02 -5.69 1.39
C TYR A 167 -12.64 -4.30 1.44
N PHE A 168 -13.66 -4.03 2.27
CA PHE A 168 -14.05 -2.65 2.49
C PHE A 168 -12.96 -1.89 3.24
N TYR A 169 -12.35 -2.49 4.27
CA TYR A 169 -11.21 -1.89 4.95
C TYR A 169 -9.97 -1.79 4.03
N TRP A 170 -9.59 -2.88 3.35
CA TRP A 170 -8.42 -2.89 2.47
C TRP A 170 -8.59 -2.01 1.23
N GLY A 171 -9.79 -2.03 0.65
CA GLY A 171 -10.18 -1.19 -0.47
C GLY A 171 -10.15 0.30 -0.12
N HIS A 172 -10.54 0.68 1.11
CA HIS A 172 -10.39 2.04 1.60
C HIS A 172 -8.93 2.43 1.85
N ARG A 173 -8.10 1.52 2.35
CA ARG A 173 -6.65 1.77 2.41
C ARG A 173 -6.05 1.99 1.02
N GLY A 174 -6.54 1.26 0.03
CA GLY A 174 -6.05 1.33 -1.34
C GLY A 174 -4.79 0.48 -1.56
N PRO A 175 -4.28 0.46 -2.79
CA PRO A 175 -3.26 -0.49 -3.20
C PRO A 175 -1.85 -0.07 -2.74
N SER A 176 -1.22 -0.83 -1.85
CA SER A 176 0.20 -0.67 -1.55
C SER A 176 1.07 -1.03 -2.76
N VAL A 177 2.15 -0.28 -2.95
CA VAL A 177 3.06 -0.41 -4.10
C VAL A 177 4.50 -0.59 -3.64
N HIS A 178 5.31 -1.30 -4.42
CA HIS A 178 6.64 -1.74 -4.00
C HIS A 178 7.66 -1.65 -5.14
N LEU A 179 8.92 -1.41 -4.78
CA LEU A 179 10.09 -1.54 -5.65
C LEU A 179 10.94 -2.68 -5.13
N LYS A 180 11.05 -3.78 -5.88
CA LYS A 180 12.00 -4.86 -5.60
C LYS A 180 13.31 -4.54 -6.29
N TYR A 181 14.37 -4.32 -5.52
CA TYR A 181 15.65 -3.88 -6.06
C TYR A 181 16.41 -5.03 -6.74
N GLU A 182 16.91 -4.77 -7.95
CA GLU A 182 17.78 -5.69 -8.68
C GLU A 182 19.23 -5.50 -8.21
N ILE A 183 19.62 -6.24 -7.16
CA ILE A 183 20.96 -6.18 -6.61
C ILE A 183 21.99 -6.71 -7.63
N PRO A 184 23.08 -5.97 -7.92
CA PRO A 184 24.13 -6.43 -8.83
C PRO A 184 24.64 -7.81 -8.44
N LYS A 185 24.81 -8.70 -9.43
CA LYS A 185 25.28 -10.08 -9.19
C LYS A 185 26.65 -10.15 -8.50
N ALA A 186 27.48 -9.12 -8.67
CA ALA A 186 28.79 -9.00 -8.03
C ALA A 186 28.72 -8.66 -6.53
N ALA A 187 27.55 -8.24 -6.02
CA ALA A 187 27.34 -7.97 -4.61
C ALA A 187 26.98 -9.27 -3.88
N GLU A 188 28.00 -10.07 -3.58
CA GLU A 188 27.86 -11.31 -2.82
C GLU A 188 27.56 -11.00 -1.35
N ASN A 189 26.69 -11.78 -0.69
CA ASN A 189 26.48 -11.67 0.77
C ASN A 189 26.34 -10.22 1.27
N VAL A 190 25.28 -9.54 0.83
CA VAL A 190 25.03 -8.13 1.14
C VAL A 190 24.92 -7.92 2.66
N GLU A 191 25.91 -7.29 3.26
CA GLU A 191 25.95 -6.98 4.69
C GLU A 191 25.23 -5.67 4.99
N TRP A 192 25.34 -4.68 4.10
CA TRP A 192 24.69 -3.38 4.28
C TRP A 192 23.84 -2.99 3.07
N PHE A 193 22.78 -2.25 3.34
CA PHE A 193 22.00 -1.60 2.31
C PHE A 193 21.69 -0.15 2.69
N TYR A 194 21.95 0.75 1.74
CA TYR A 194 21.76 2.18 1.85
C TYR A 194 20.70 2.65 0.85
N ASN A 195 19.82 3.54 1.27
CA ASN A 195 18.78 4.16 0.45
C ASN A 195 18.45 5.56 0.96
N GLU A 196 18.03 6.46 0.08
CA GLU A 196 17.54 7.78 0.43
C GLU A 196 16.07 7.94 0.03
N ILE A 197 15.27 8.56 0.89
CA ILE A 197 13.89 8.96 0.57
C ILE A 197 13.78 10.47 0.58
N THR A 198 13.15 11.01 -0.46
CA THR A 198 12.61 12.38 -0.49
C THR A 198 11.10 12.31 -0.70
N VAL A 199 10.32 12.79 0.27
CA VAL A 199 8.87 12.92 0.12
C VAL A 199 8.56 14.30 -0.44
N PRO A 200 7.94 14.43 -1.64
CA PRO A 200 7.60 15.74 -2.18
C PRO A 200 6.66 16.54 -1.25
N VAL A 201 6.78 17.87 -1.26
CA VAL A 201 5.93 18.74 -0.45
C VAL A 201 4.45 18.50 -0.80
N GLY A 202 3.63 18.27 0.23
CA GLY A 202 2.20 18.00 0.09
C GLY A 202 1.84 16.54 -0.16
N GLU A 203 2.81 15.66 -0.40
CA GLU A 203 2.61 14.23 -0.59
C GLU A 203 2.70 13.44 0.73
N ASP A 204 3.02 14.10 1.85
CA ASP A 204 3.13 13.59 3.21
C ASP A 204 1.78 13.41 3.91
N LYS A 205 0.87 12.67 3.27
CA LYS A 205 -0.49 12.44 3.77
C LYS A 205 -0.47 11.65 5.08
N LEU A 206 -1.40 11.98 5.99
CA LEU A 206 -1.63 11.19 7.20
C LEU A 206 -1.89 9.72 6.83
N GLY A 207 -1.43 8.81 7.69
CA GLY A 207 -1.63 7.39 7.48
C GLY A 207 -0.65 6.79 6.47
N THR A 208 0.45 7.46 6.14
CA THR A 208 1.39 6.97 5.12
C THR A 208 2.62 6.33 5.75
N TYR A 209 3.03 5.19 5.22
CA TYR A 209 4.33 4.59 5.48
C TYR A 209 5.22 4.63 4.22
N TYR A 210 6.30 5.40 4.29
CA TYR A 210 7.39 5.43 3.31
C TYR A 210 8.47 4.44 3.77
N MET A 211 8.37 3.20 3.34
CA MET A 211 9.32 2.16 3.72
C MET A 211 10.53 2.18 2.79
N ALA A 212 11.73 2.38 3.36
CA ALA A 212 12.99 2.55 2.64
C ALA A 212 13.71 1.22 2.41
N ASN A 213 14.03 0.50 3.48
CA ASN A 213 14.91 -0.66 3.45
C ASN A 213 14.19 -1.89 4.01
N GLY A 214 13.41 -2.54 3.16
CA GLY A 214 12.78 -3.82 3.44
C GLY A 214 13.71 -4.96 3.05
N PHE A 215 13.64 -6.06 3.77
CA PHE A 215 14.44 -7.24 3.53
C PHE A 215 13.69 -8.50 4.00
N SER A 216 14.19 -9.67 3.64
CA SER A 216 13.67 -10.93 4.14
C SER A 216 13.82 -10.98 5.67
N GLY A 217 12.71 -10.78 6.38
CA GLY A 217 12.66 -10.80 7.84
C GLY A 217 12.49 -9.45 8.52
N GLY A 218 12.35 -8.34 7.80
CA GLY A 218 12.05 -7.05 8.43
C GLY A 218 11.82 -5.88 7.47
N TYR A 219 11.54 -4.72 8.05
CA TYR A 219 11.35 -3.46 7.34
C TYR A 219 11.89 -2.27 8.13
N PHE A 220 12.30 -1.23 7.40
CA PHE A 220 12.83 0.01 7.97
C PHE A 220 12.41 1.21 7.12
N GLY A 221 11.82 2.23 7.73
CA GLY A 221 11.33 3.41 7.02
C GLY A 221 10.76 4.50 7.92
N MET A 222 9.96 5.42 7.36
CA MET A 222 9.35 6.52 8.10
C MET A 222 7.86 6.76 7.80
N GLN A 223 7.12 7.25 8.80
CA GLN A 223 5.66 7.32 8.80
C GLN A 223 5.14 8.73 9.12
N VAL A 224 3.93 9.01 8.63
CA VAL A 224 3.09 10.13 9.07
C VAL A 224 1.94 9.59 9.92
N ASN A 225 2.10 9.62 11.24
CA ASN A 225 1.20 8.94 12.18
C ASN A 225 0.01 9.82 12.59
N SER A 226 0.25 11.12 12.76
CA SER A 226 -0.79 12.11 13.05
C SER A 226 -0.36 13.50 12.56
N ALA A 227 -1.21 14.51 12.77
CA ALA A 227 -0.85 15.91 12.50
C ALA A 227 0.36 16.40 13.31
N THR A 228 0.69 15.75 14.43
CA THR A 228 1.74 16.16 15.37
C THR A 228 2.80 15.09 15.64
N GLU A 229 2.65 13.89 15.08
CA GLU A 229 3.58 12.79 15.30
C GLU A 229 3.99 12.13 13.99
N ARG A 230 5.31 12.02 13.83
CA ARG A 230 5.98 11.28 12.76
C ARG A 230 7.00 10.34 13.37
N ARG A 231 7.16 9.17 12.77
CA ARG A 231 8.03 8.11 13.28
C ARG A 231 9.01 7.64 12.22
N VAL A 232 10.18 7.22 12.67
CA VAL A 232 11.06 6.32 11.92
C VAL A 232 10.95 4.96 12.61
N LEU A 233 10.54 3.94 11.86
CA LEU A 233 10.13 2.62 12.34
C LEU A 233 11.05 1.54 11.77
N PHE A 234 11.52 0.64 12.62
CA PHE A 234 12.33 -0.52 12.28
C PHE A 234 11.79 -1.77 12.99
N SER A 235 11.42 -2.80 12.21
CA SER A 235 10.82 -4.04 12.70
C SER A 235 11.49 -5.27 12.12
N ILE A 236 11.53 -6.34 12.92
CA ILE A 236 12.06 -7.66 12.58
C ILE A 236 11.02 -8.71 12.94
N TRP A 237 10.60 -9.53 11.97
CA TRP A 237 9.74 -10.68 12.24
C TRP A 237 10.50 -11.79 12.95
N SER A 238 9.85 -12.41 13.93
CA SER A 238 10.28 -13.68 14.53
C SER A 238 10.29 -14.79 13.46
N PRO A 239 11.14 -15.84 13.60
CA PRO A 239 10.97 -17.07 12.83
C PRO A 239 9.69 -17.85 13.20
N PHE A 240 9.00 -17.52 14.30
CA PHE A 240 7.77 -18.18 14.73
C PHE A 240 6.53 -17.57 14.06
N THR A 241 5.71 -18.42 13.44
CA THR A 241 4.48 -17.99 12.76
C THR A 241 3.34 -17.83 13.76
N THR A 242 3.01 -16.59 14.11
CA THR A 242 1.89 -16.22 14.98
C THR A 242 1.50 -14.76 14.74
N ASP A 243 0.25 -14.42 15.00
CA ASP A 243 -0.21 -13.03 15.08
C ASP A 243 -0.22 -12.46 16.51
N ASP A 244 0.02 -13.30 17.52
CA ASP A 244 0.21 -12.87 18.91
C ASP A 244 1.68 -13.04 19.32
N PRO A 245 2.44 -11.95 19.55
CA PRO A 245 3.85 -12.03 19.95
C PRO A 245 4.06 -12.73 21.29
N LYS A 246 3.04 -12.77 22.17
CA LYS A 246 3.13 -13.43 23.48
C LYS A 246 3.24 -14.95 23.36
N LEU A 247 2.84 -15.52 22.23
CA LEU A 247 2.93 -16.94 21.94
C LEU A 247 4.32 -17.36 21.41
N ILE A 248 5.20 -16.40 21.11
CA ILE A 248 6.54 -16.70 20.60
C ILE A 248 7.36 -17.36 21.73
N PRO A 249 7.91 -18.58 21.54
CA PRO A 249 8.82 -19.18 22.49
C PRO A 249 10.09 -18.34 22.67
N ASP A 250 10.68 -18.32 23.87
CA ASP A 250 11.87 -17.50 24.15
C ASP A 250 13.04 -17.75 23.17
N SER A 251 13.21 -19.00 22.72
CA SER A 251 14.22 -19.39 21.72
C SER A 251 13.98 -18.86 20.30
N MET A 252 12.84 -18.22 20.06
CA MET A 252 12.43 -17.63 18.78
C MET A 252 12.13 -16.13 18.90
N LYS A 253 12.25 -15.54 20.10
CA LYS A 253 12.03 -14.10 20.29
C LYS A 253 13.15 -13.29 19.65
N VAL A 254 12.77 -12.16 19.06
CA VAL A 254 13.73 -11.15 18.60
C VAL A 254 14.28 -10.43 19.82
N VAL A 255 15.60 -10.41 19.99
CA VAL A 255 16.26 -9.86 21.17
C VAL A 255 16.79 -8.46 20.88
N LEU A 256 16.43 -7.47 21.69
CA LEU A 256 17.02 -6.14 21.61
C LEU A 256 18.45 -6.15 22.16
N LEU A 257 19.42 -5.73 21.36
CA LEU A 257 20.82 -5.62 21.77
C LEU A 257 21.22 -4.20 22.13
N LYS A 258 20.78 -3.23 21.33
CA LYS A 258 21.10 -1.81 21.48
C LYS A 258 19.97 -0.96 20.90
N LYS A 259 19.78 0.25 21.42
CA LYS A 259 18.85 1.24 20.86
C LYS A 259 19.41 2.64 21.01
N GLY A 260 19.00 3.55 20.15
CA GLY A 260 19.27 4.97 20.35
C GLY A 260 18.52 5.52 21.58
N ASP A 261 18.98 6.67 22.07
CA ASP A 261 18.47 7.29 23.30
C ASP A 261 16.98 7.62 23.20
N ILE A 262 16.57 8.17 22.06
CA ILE A 262 15.18 8.56 21.77
C ILE A 262 14.32 7.42 21.21
N THR A 263 14.90 6.23 21.00
CA THR A 263 14.19 5.09 20.43
C THR A 263 13.37 4.37 21.49
N LYS A 264 12.11 4.12 21.15
CA LYS A 264 11.21 3.23 21.88
C LYS A 264 11.22 1.84 21.24
N THR A 265 11.07 0.80 22.05
CA THR A 265 11.12 -0.60 21.61
C THR A 265 9.93 -1.38 22.16
N GLY A 266 9.54 -2.43 21.46
CA GLY A 266 8.46 -3.32 21.87
C GLY A 266 8.31 -4.49 20.89
N GLU A 267 7.15 -5.13 20.94
CA GLU A 267 6.78 -6.23 20.05
C GLU A 267 5.63 -5.80 19.12
N PHE A 268 5.40 -6.55 18.04
CA PHE A 268 4.27 -6.38 17.13
C PHE A 268 3.61 -7.72 16.78
N GLY A 269 2.37 -7.65 16.29
CA GLY A 269 1.50 -8.78 15.95
C GLY A 269 0.44 -8.41 14.90
N ASN A 270 -0.47 -9.33 14.58
CA ASN A 270 -1.55 -9.23 13.57
C ASN A 270 -1.11 -9.13 12.11
N GLU A 271 0.19 -9.25 11.84
CA GLU A 271 0.78 -9.26 10.50
C GLU A 271 1.99 -10.23 10.46
N GLY A 272 1.85 -11.37 11.14
CA GLY A 272 2.98 -12.02 11.80
C GLY A 272 3.38 -11.26 13.06
N SER A 273 4.41 -11.75 13.76
CA SER A 273 4.85 -11.17 15.03
C SER A 273 6.36 -11.07 15.14
N GLY A 274 6.84 -10.11 15.95
CA GLY A 274 8.27 -9.90 16.13
C GLY A 274 8.62 -8.70 17.01
N GLY A 275 9.87 -8.26 16.89
CA GLY A 275 10.39 -7.09 17.61
C GLY A 275 10.28 -5.84 16.75
N GLN A 276 9.91 -4.71 17.35
CA GLN A 276 9.87 -3.41 16.70
C GLN A 276 10.53 -2.32 17.52
N SER A 277 10.95 -1.27 16.83
CA SER A 277 11.48 -0.04 17.41
C SER A 277 11.02 1.16 16.61
N TYR A 278 10.77 2.28 17.27
CA TYR A 278 10.53 3.54 16.59
C TYR A 278 11.12 4.72 17.35
N MET A 279 11.59 5.71 16.60
CA MET A 279 11.93 7.04 17.12
C MET A 279 10.87 8.03 16.66
N ARG A 280 10.46 8.93 17.55
CA ARG A 280 9.67 10.10 17.16
C ARG A 280 10.62 11.11 16.55
N PHE A 281 10.46 11.36 15.26
CA PHE A 281 11.33 12.26 14.53
C PHE A 281 10.47 13.11 13.58
N PRO A 282 10.42 14.44 13.77
CA PRO A 282 9.58 15.33 13.00
C PRO A 282 10.21 15.61 11.63
N TRP A 283 10.36 14.57 10.80
CA TRP A 283 10.84 14.72 9.43
C TRP A 283 9.87 15.58 8.62
N VAL A 284 10.39 16.30 7.63
CA VAL A 284 9.67 17.31 6.86
C VAL A 284 9.70 16.93 5.39
N ALA A 285 8.55 17.04 4.70
CA ALA A 285 8.50 16.85 3.26
C ALA A 285 9.39 17.88 2.54
N GLY A 286 10.01 17.47 1.44
CA GLY A 286 11.03 18.23 0.71
C GLY A 286 12.46 17.92 1.15
N ASN A 287 12.67 17.45 2.37
CA ASN A 287 13.99 17.01 2.83
C ASN A 287 14.29 15.57 2.40
N THR A 288 15.57 15.27 2.27
CA THR A 288 16.08 13.91 1.98
C THR A 288 16.57 13.25 3.26
N TYR A 289 16.16 12.00 3.47
CA TYR A 289 16.53 11.18 4.61
C TYR A 289 17.21 9.90 4.16
N ALA A 290 18.32 9.55 4.80
CA ALA A 290 19.09 8.35 4.51
C ALA A 290 18.80 7.24 5.51
N PHE A 291 18.69 6.01 4.98
CA PHE A 291 18.43 4.79 5.71
C PHE A 291 19.55 3.81 5.44
N LEU A 292 20.18 3.33 6.50
CA LEU A 292 21.24 2.33 6.44
C LEU A 292 20.85 1.14 7.33
N ILE A 293 20.82 -0.06 6.77
CA ILE A 293 20.60 -1.31 7.50
C ILE A 293 21.82 -2.21 7.36
N ARG A 294 22.20 -2.87 8.45
CA ARG A 294 23.23 -3.91 8.49
C ARG A 294 22.63 -5.26 8.86
N ALA A 295 23.09 -6.36 8.28
CA ALA A 295 22.85 -7.72 8.75
C ALA A 295 24.18 -8.45 9.02
N GLN A 296 24.42 -8.84 10.27
CA GLN A 296 25.62 -9.56 10.70
C GLN A 296 25.25 -11.00 11.08
N PRO A 297 25.45 -11.98 10.19
CA PRO A 297 25.16 -13.38 10.49
C PRO A 297 26.17 -13.99 11.47
N ASN A 298 25.67 -14.82 12.39
CA ASN A 298 26.47 -15.66 13.28
C ASN A 298 26.12 -17.13 13.03
N THR A 299 26.97 -17.84 12.30
CA THR A 299 26.75 -19.25 11.92
C THR A 299 26.85 -20.21 13.10
N VAL A 300 27.65 -19.89 14.12
CA VAL A 300 27.82 -20.71 15.33
C VAL A 300 26.57 -20.62 16.21
N LYS A 301 26.10 -19.39 16.49
CA LYS A 301 24.87 -19.15 17.28
C LYS A 301 23.58 -19.41 16.50
N LYS A 302 23.66 -19.54 15.17
CA LYS A 302 22.50 -19.58 14.27
C LYS A 302 21.58 -18.38 14.50
N SER A 303 22.15 -17.18 14.47
CA SER A 303 21.43 -15.92 14.58
C SER A 303 21.94 -14.88 13.57
N THR A 304 21.22 -13.78 13.43
CA THR A 304 21.62 -12.63 12.63
C THR A 304 21.31 -11.38 13.42
N VAL A 305 22.28 -10.48 13.55
CA VAL A 305 22.09 -9.16 14.16
C VAL A 305 21.75 -8.16 13.08
N TYR A 306 20.61 -7.49 13.19
CA TYR A 306 20.18 -6.42 12.31
C TYR A 306 20.30 -5.07 13.00
N THR A 307 21.02 -4.13 12.42
CA THR A 307 21.17 -2.77 12.99
C THR A 307 20.74 -1.71 12.00
N ALA A 308 19.84 -0.81 12.43
CA ALA A 308 19.27 0.25 11.61
C ALA A 308 19.77 1.63 12.05
N TYR A 309 20.22 2.43 11.08
CA TYR A 309 20.66 3.80 11.26
C TYR A 309 19.87 4.75 10.36
N PHE A 310 19.51 5.91 10.90
CA PHE A 310 18.75 6.94 10.20
C PHE A 310 19.53 8.25 10.19
N LYS A 311 19.42 9.02 9.11
CA LYS A 311 20.08 10.33 9.01
C LYS A 311 19.22 11.32 8.24
N ASP A 312 19.10 12.54 8.77
CA ASP A 312 18.71 13.71 7.99
C ASP A 312 19.93 14.17 7.19
N VAL A 313 19.87 14.05 5.86
CA VAL A 313 21.05 14.24 5.00
C VAL A 313 21.63 15.64 5.15
N ALA A 314 20.78 16.65 5.38
CA ALA A 314 21.21 18.04 5.55
C ALA A 314 21.84 18.31 6.93
N LYS A 315 21.51 17.51 7.96
CA LYS A 315 21.99 17.72 9.35
C LYS A 315 23.22 16.88 9.71
N GLY A 316 23.57 15.88 8.91
CA GLY A 316 24.91 15.27 8.91
C GLY A 316 25.10 14.04 9.80
N ASP A 317 24.52 13.96 10.99
CA ASP A 317 24.80 12.86 11.92
C ASP A 317 23.88 11.65 11.74
N TRP A 318 24.47 10.45 11.83
CA TRP A 318 23.72 9.21 11.91
C TRP A 318 23.13 9.01 13.31
N ILE A 319 21.91 8.50 13.37
CA ILE A 319 21.19 8.17 14.60
C ILE A 319 20.98 6.67 14.60
N LEU A 320 21.41 5.99 15.67
CA LEU A 320 21.06 4.59 15.88
C LEU A 320 19.56 4.50 16.17
N VAL A 321 18.84 3.71 15.38
CA VAL A 321 17.46 3.37 15.68
C VAL A 321 17.47 2.23 16.70
N ALA A 322 17.77 1.01 16.25
CA ALA A 322 17.99 -0.14 17.12
C ALA A 322 18.88 -1.21 16.46
N SER A 323 19.37 -2.12 17.30
CA SER A 323 20.04 -3.36 16.93
C SER A 323 19.28 -4.53 17.55
N PHE A 324 18.81 -5.45 16.71
CA PHE A 324 18.07 -6.64 17.12
C PHE A 324 18.81 -7.92 16.69
N GLU A 325 18.83 -8.94 17.55
CA GLU A 325 19.24 -10.29 17.19
C GLU A 325 18.02 -11.14 16.85
N ARG A 326 18.01 -11.71 15.65
CA ARG A 326 16.99 -12.67 15.20
C ARG A 326 17.55 -14.09 15.34
N PRO A 327 17.00 -14.93 16.24
CA PRO A 327 17.42 -16.32 16.37
C PRO A 327 17.01 -17.16 15.16
N GLN A 328 17.54 -18.38 15.08
CA GLN A 328 17.27 -19.36 14.01
C GLN A 328 17.43 -18.77 12.60
N SER A 329 18.51 -18.02 12.45
CA SER A 329 18.93 -17.42 11.20
C SER A 329 20.45 -17.56 11.06
N ALA A 330 21.05 -16.97 10.04
CA ALA A 330 22.50 -16.82 9.82
C ALA A 330 22.66 -16.29 8.39
N VAL A 331 21.98 -15.19 8.10
CA VAL A 331 21.81 -14.71 6.73
C VAL A 331 22.24 -13.26 6.57
N TYR A 332 22.85 -12.97 5.43
CA TYR A 332 23.00 -11.61 4.92
C TYR A 332 21.65 -11.06 4.41
N LEU A 333 21.61 -9.77 4.07
CA LEU A 333 20.42 -9.11 3.54
C LEU A 333 19.98 -9.77 2.22
N LYS A 334 18.68 -10.05 2.11
CA LYS A 334 18.02 -10.60 0.92
C LYS A 334 16.68 -9.92 0.72
N GLY A 335 16.12 -9.99 -0.49
CA GLY A 335 14.80 -9.44 -0.79
C GLY A 335 14.71 -7.94 -0.55
N LEU A 336 15.77 -7.20 -0.89
CA LEU A 336 15.85 -5.75 -0.68
C LEU A 336 14.78 -5.02 -1.48
N HIS A 337 13.97 -4.21 -0.81
CA HIS A 337 12.86 -3.50 -1.43
C HIS A 337 12.47 -2.22 -0.70
N SER A 338 11.66 -1.39 -1.34
CA SER A 338 10.90 -0.28 -0.73
C SER A 338 9.41 -0.46 -0.97
N PHE A 339 8.58 0.18 -0.15
CA PHE A 339 7.14 0.28 -0.42
C PHE A 339 6.55 1.61 0.02
N LEU A 340 5.37 1.91 -0.53
CA LEU A 340 4.53 3.02 -0.16
C LEU A 340 3.14 2.49 0.19
N GLU A 341 2.71 2.73 1.43
CA GLU A 341 1.49 2.19 1.99
C GLU A 341 0.63 3.30 2.60
N ASN A 342 -0.69 3.13 2.49
CA ASN A 342 -1.65 3.81 3.33
C ASN A 342 -2.18 2.85 4.40
N PHE A 343 -2.00 3.18 5.67
CA PHE A 343 -2.55 2.46 6.81
C PHE A 343 -3.80 3.11 7.41
N SER A 344 -4.30 4.22 6.81
CA SER A 344 -5.53 4.91 7.24
C SER A 344 -6.64 4.78 6.19
N PRO A 345 -7.70 4.00 6.43
CA PRO A 345 -8.84 3.85 5.51
C PRO A 345 -9.47 5.18 5.07
N THR A 346 -9.53 6.16 5.97
CA THR A 346 -10.14 7.48 5.71
C THR A 346 -9.31 8.38 4.79
N MET A 347 -8.10 7.95 4.42
CA MET A 347 -7.15 8.72 3.60
C MET A 347 -6.91 8.09 2.21
N GLY A 348 -7.71 7.08 1.83
CA GLY A 348 -7.58 6.37 0.56
C GLY A 348 -7.93 7.18 -0.68
N ASP A 349 -8.68 8.27 -0.52
CA ASP A 349 -9.02 9.24 -1.55
C ASP A 349 -7.97 10.35 -1.72
N GLN A 350 -6.87 10.27 -0.99
CA GLN A 350 -5.76 11.20 -1.11
C GLN A 350 -4.55 10.48 -1.72
N SER A 351 -4.00 11.07 -2.79
CA SER A 351 -2.76 10.56 -3.39
C SER A 351 -1.57 10.82 -2.47
N ARG A 352 -0.59 9.92 -2.55
CA ARG A 352 0.70 10.02 -1.89
C ARG A 352 1.80 9.56 -2.86
N LYS A 353 2.94 10.24 -2.87
CA LYS A 353 4.14 9.93 -3.67
C LYS A 353 5.39 9.96 -2.79
N GLY A 354 6.34 9.07 -3.05
CA GLY A 354 7.69 9.10 -2.48
C GLY A 354 8.74 8.86 -3.55
N ASN A 355 9.87 9.56 -3.46
CA ASN A 355 11.03 9.36 -4.32
C ASN A 355 12.11 8.59 -3.56
N TYR A 356 12.68 7.57 -4.18
CA TYR A 356 13.67 6.65 -3.63
C TYR A 356 14.93 6.72 -4.48
N GLN A 357 16.03 7.17 -3.91
CA GLN A 357 17.25 7.50 -4.66
C GLN A 357 18.51 6.93 -4.01
N ASN A 358 19.60 6.95 -4.77
CA ASN A 358 20.96 6.65 -4.30
C ASN A 358 21.08 5.28 -3.60
N GLN A 359 20.50 4.22 -4.16
CA GLN A 359 20.58 2.88 -3.56
C GLN A 359 21.97 2.27 -3.72
N TRP A 360 22.51 1.73 -2.64
CA TRP A 360 23.77 0.98 -2.66
C TRP A 360 23.69 -0.28 -1.79
N ALA A 361 24.20 -1.38 -2.32
CA ALA A 361 24.47 -2.60 -1.56
C ALA A 361 25.97 -2.66 -1.23
N ILE A 362 26.31 -3.08 -0.01
CA ILE A 362 27.69 -3.31 0.40
C ILE A 362 27.83 -4.78 0.75
N ASP A 363 28.73 -5.47 0.07
CA ASP A 363 29.02 -6.86 0.38
C ASP A 363 29.81 -7.01 1.68
N HIS A 364 29.91 -8.25 2.16
CA HIS A 364 30.66 -8.61 3.37
C HIS A 364 32.17 -8.29 3.29
N THR A 365 32.71 -7.99 2.11
CA THR A 365 34.11 -7.55 1.94
C THR A 365 34.27 -6.04 2.05
N GLY A 366 33.16 -5.30 2.17
CA GLY A 366 33.13 -3.84 2.24
C GLY A 366 33.07 -3.16 0.89
N LYS A 367 32.89 -3.89 -0.21
CA LYS A 367 32.79 -3.31 -1.55
C LYS A 367 31.37 -2.82 -1.82
N TRP A 368 31.29 -1.60 -2.33
CA TRP A 368 30.06 -0.91 -2.68
C TRP A 368 29.60 -1.23 -4.10
N HIS A 369 28.29 -1.46 -4.26
CA HIS A 369 27.65 -1.77 -5.54
C HIS A 369 26.42 -0.88 -5.71
N GLU A 370 26.43 -0.01 -6.72
CA GLU A 370 25.28 0.85 -7.00
C GLU A 370 24.11 0.00 -7.49
N VAL A 371 22.93 0.25 -6.96
CA VAL A 371 21.70 -0.42 -7.35
C VAL A 371 20.86 0.53 -8.21
N THR A 372 20.76 0.22 -9.50
CA THR A 372 20.09 1.06 -10.51
C THR A 372 18.87 0.41 -11.14
N GLY A 373 18.61 -0.88 -10.88
CA GLY A 373 17.45 -1.62 -11.38
C GLY A 373 16.42 -1.90 -10.27
N ALA A 374 15.14 -1.85 -10.62
CA ALA A 374 14.04 -2.24 -9.75
C ALA A 374 12.86 -2.85 -10.53
N THR A 375 12.14 -3.79 -9.92
CA THR A 375 10.87 -4.33 -10.43
C THR A 375 9.72 -3.78 -9.59
N PHE A 376 8.76 -3.11 -10.24
CA PHE A 376 7.55 -2.60 -9.60
C PHE A 376 6.54 -3.72 -9.32
N THR A 377 6.01 -3.77 -8.10
CA THR A 377 4.95 -4.73 -7.74
C THR A 377 3.86 -4.07 -6.90
N VAL A 378 2.66 -4.66 -6.92
CA VAL A 378 1.48 -4.17 -6.21
C VAL A 378 0.93 -5.25 -5.28
N ASP A 379 0.16 -4.84 -4.28
CA ASP A 379 -0.48 -5.71 -3.30
C ASP A 379 -1.66 -6.52 -3.87
N ALA A 380 -2.39 -7.19 -2.97
CA ALA A 380 -3.57 -7.98 -3.29
C ALA A 380 -4.71 -7.09 -3.83
N THR A 381 -4.97 -5.93 -3.23
CA THR A 381 -6.03 -4.98 -3.61
C THR A 381 -5.94 -4.58 -5.09
N ALA A 382 -4.73 -4.25 -5.54
CA ALA A 382 -4.48 -3.99 -6.95
C ALA A 382 -4.53 -5.25 -7.82
N SER A 383 -3.98 -6.36 -7.33
CA SER A 383 -3.90 -7.63 -8.09
C SER A 383 -5.29 -8.21 -8.40
N ILE A 384 -6.28 -8.03 -7.52
CA ILE A 384 -7.67 -8.44 -7.75
C ILE A 384 -8.50 -7.38 -8.48
N ASN A 385 -7.87 -6.30 -8.95
CA ASN A 385 -8.48 -5.26 -9.77
C ASN A 385 -9.57 -4.42 -9.06
N TYR A 386 -9.52 -4.29 -7.74
CA TYR A 386 -10.48 -3.44 -7.00
C TYR A 386 -10.12 -1.96 -7.05
N ARG A 387 -8.81 -1.66 -7.04
CA ARG A 387 -8.25 -0.31 -7.14
C ARG A 387 -7.15 -0.29 -8.18
N LYS A 388 -7.08 0.76 -9.00
CA LYS A 388 -6.13 0.98 -10.10
C LYS A 388 -5.31 2.26 -9.97
N ASP A 389 -5.45 2.99 -8.88
CA ASP A 389 -4.65 4.18 -8.58
C ASP A 389 -3.34 3.79 -7.91
N TYR A 390 -2.49 3.13 -8.69
CA TYR A 390 -1.12 2.73 -8.33
C TYR A 390 -0.15 3.04 -9.47
N ALA A 391 1.02 3.55 -9.14
CA ALA A 391 2.06 3.84 -10.10
C ALA A 391 3.45 3.75 -9.46
N GLY A 392 4.43 3.49 -10.30
CA GLY A 392 5.85 3.54 -9.97
C GLY A 392 6.66 3.66 -11.24
N GLY A 393 7.91 4.11 -11.10
CA GLY A 393 8.77 4.33 -12.24
C GLY A 393 10.15 4.83 -11.86
N ALA A 394 10.93 5.19 -12.88
CA ALA A 394 12.18 5.91 -12.75
C ALA A 394 12.06 7.30 -13.37
N GLU A 395 12.54 8.31 -12.65
CA GLU A 395 12.63 9.71 -13.09
C GLU A 395 14.08 10.15 -12.85
N LYS A 396 14.86 10.32 -13.93
CA LYS A 396 16.30 10.66 -13.86
C LYS A 396 17.08 9.66 -12.98
N ASN A 397 17.66 10.15 -11.90
CA ASN A 397 18.49 9.39 -10.95
C ASN A 397 17.70 8.85 -9.74
N ALA A 398 16.37 8.83 -9.78
CA ALA A 398 15.52 8.33 -8.70
C ALA A 398 14.44 7.38 -9.22
N PHE A 399 13.99 6.47 -8.36
CA PHE A 399 12.72 5.78 -8.52
C PHE A 399 11.62 6.55 -7.81
N PHE A 400 10.37 6.32 -8.20
CA PHE A 400 9.21 6.79 -7.44
C PHE A 400 8.18 5.69 -7.24
N LEU A 401 7.41 5.84 -6.16
CA LEU A 401 6.16 5.13 -5.92
C LEU A 401 5.05 6.14 -5.69
N LYS A 402 3.85 5.85 -6.20
CA LYS A 402 2.64 6.65 -6.01
C LYS A 402 1.43 5.74 -5.89
N ASN A 403 0.54 6.00 -4.95
CA ASN A 403 -0.73 5.28 -4.86
C ASN A 403 -1.86 6.18 -4.31
N CYS A 404 -3.08 5.63 -4.35
CA CYS A 404 -4.32 6.24 -3.86
C CYS A 404 -4.70 7.54 -4.58
N GLY A 405 -5.83 8.13 -4.17
CA GLY A 405 -6.29 9.41 -4.73
C GLY A 405 -6.94 9.32 -6.10
N PHE A 406 -7.29 8.12 -6.56
CA PHE A 406 -8.14 7.89 -7.74
C PHE A 406 -7.62 8.55 -9.02
N PHE A 407 -6.31 8.61 -9.21
CA PHE A 407 -5.72 9.05 -10.47
C PHE A 407 -5.88 7.98 -11.57
N ASN A 408 -5.81 8.41 -12.84
CA ASN A 408 -6.18 7.55 -13.97
C ASN A 408 -5.04 6.67 -14.50
N ASP A 409 -3.81 7.20 -14.55
CA ASP A 409 -2.68 6.50 -15.15
C ASP A 409 -2.04 5.56 -14.14
N PHE A 410 -1.83 4.30 -14.53
CA PHE A 410 -1.25 3.28 -13.65
C PHE A 410 -0.09 2.55 -14.30
N THR A 411 0.82 2.05 -13.46
CA THR A 411 1.96 1.25 -13.93
C THR A 411 1.61 -0.23 -13.90
N PRO A 412 1.78 -0.99 -15.00
CA PRO A 412 1.59 -2.44 -14.98
C PRO A 412 2.45 -3.14 -13.90
N LYS A 413 1.86 -4.13 -13.23
CA LYS A 413 2.60 -4.97 -12.26
C LYS A 413 3.75 -5.69 -12.97
N ASN A 414 4.88 -5.83 -12.27
CA ASN A 414 6.12 -6.45 -12.74
C ASN A 414 6.87 -5.66 -13.83
N THR A 415 6.52 -4.38 -14.06
CA THR A 415 7.35 -3.51 -14.90
C THR A 415 8.72 -3.31 -14.27
N LYS A 416 9.75 -3.46 -15.10
CA LYS A 416 11.14 -3.19 -14.71
C LYS A 416 11.50 -1.75 -15.04
N PHE A 417 12.26 -1.14 -14.15
CA PHE A 417 12.78 0.20 -14.31
C PHE A 417 14.28 0.23 -14.04
N THR A 418 14.96 1.07 -14.81
CA THR A 418 16.36 1.42 -14.56
C THR A 418 16.42 2.93 -14.37
N ARG A 419 16.94 3.38 -13.23
CA ARG A 419 17.28 4.79 -13.03
C ARG A 419 18.67 5.07 -13.59
N GLU A 420 18.94 6.32 -13.92
CA GLU A 420 20.30 6.76 -14.24
C GLU A 420 21.22 6.52 -13.03
N SER A 421 22.46 6.10 -13.32
CA SER A 421 23.52 6.10 -12.31
C SER A 421 23.70 7.51 -11.79
N SER A 422 23.96 7.65 -10.50
CA SER A 422 24.24 8.96 -9.91
C SER A 422 25.51 9.61 -10.47
N GLY A 423 26.39 8.82 -11.10
CA GLY A 423 27.71 9.26 -11.58
C GLY A 423 28.65 9.70 -10.45
N LYS A 424 28.23 9.52 -9.19
CA LYS A 424 28.97 9.89 -7.99
C LYS A 424 29.55 8.65 -7.33
N PRO A 425 30.67 8.78 -6.59
CA PRO A 425 31.10 7.72 -5.69
C PRO A 425 29.99 7.44 -4.66
N HIS A 426 30.04 6.24 -4.07
CA HIS A 426 29.14 5.86 -2.99
C HIS A 426 29.15 6.88 -1.83
N PRO A 427 28.08 6.95 -1.01
CA PRO A 427 28.07 7.79 0.18
C PRO A 427 29.32 7.59 1.05
N VAL A 428 29.86 8.69 1.58
CA VAL A 428 30.98 8.64 2.53
C VAL A 428 30.41 8.35 3.92
N ILE A 429 30.67 7.13 4.41
CA ILE A 429 30.25 6.67 5.73
C ILE A 429 31.48 6.17 6.49
N ASP A 430 31.76 6.78 7.63
CA ASP A 430 32.75 6.28 8.58
C ASP A 430 32.07 5.24 9.49
N PHE A 431 32.13 3.97 9.09
CA PHE A 431 31.45 2.87 9.80
C PHE A 431 31.92 2.70 11.25
N ASN A 432 33.14 3.13 11.57
CA ASN A 432 33.70 3.07 12.92
C ASN A 432 33.12 4.15 13.84
N LYS A 433 32.48 5.18 13.27
CA LYS A 433 31.83 6.28 14.01
C LYS A 433 30.31 6.18 14.04
N LEU A 434 29.73 5.07 13.56
CA LEU A 434 28.31 4.83 13.72
C LEU A 434 27.98 4.63 15.21
N PRO A 435 26.89 5.25 15.71
CA PRO A 435 26.61 5.38 17.14
C PRO A 435 26.30 4.11 17.91
#